data_AF-A0ABD0RC59-F1
#
_entry.id   AF-A0ABD0RC59-F1
#
_cell.length_a   1.000
_cell.length_b   1.000
_cell.length_c   1.000
_cell.angle_alpha   90.00
_cell.angle_beta   90.00
_cell.angle_gamma   90.00
#
_symmetry.space_group_name_H-M   'P 1'
#
loop_
_entity.id
_entity.type
_entity.pdbx_description
1 polymer ?
#
loop_
_entity_poly.entity_id
_entity_poly.type
_entity_poly.pdbx_seq_one_letter_code
_entity_poly.pdbx_strand_id
1 'polypeptide(L)' 'LFFYNDTMELVFAGAGALLFCGFIVFDTHLLMHKLSPEEHVLASINLYLDIVNLFIYILRILDSMKKH' A
#
# COMPACT_ATOMS: atom_id res chain seq x y z
N LEU A 1 3.04 -19.14 -23.86
CA LEU A 1 1.75 -18.57 -23.40
C LEU A 1 1.69 -18.41 -21.87
N PHE A 2 2.29 -19.30 -21.07
CA PHE A 2 2.25 -19.24 -19.60
C PHE A 2 3.08 -18.09 -18.97
N PHE A 3 4.31 -17.83 -19.44
CA PHE A 3 5.17 -16.77 -18.88
C PHE A 3 4.63 -15.32 -19.01
N TYR A 4 3.74 -15.09 -19.98
CA TYR A 4 3.12 -13.77 -20.16
C TYR A 4 2.14 -13.44 -19.03
N ASN A 5 1.48 -14.46 -18.49
CA ASN A 5 0.47 -14.28 -17.45
C ASN A 5 1.14 -13.90 -16.11
N ASP A 6 2.20 -14.62 -15.74
CA ASP A 6 2.94 -14.38 -14.49
C ASP A 6 3.64 -13.01 -14.49
N THR A 7 4.24 -12.62 -15.63
CA THR A 7 4.87 -11.29 -15.76
C THR A 7 3.83 -10.17 -15.69
N MET A 8 2.67 -10.38 -16.30
CA MET A 8 1.57 -9.42 -16.26
C MET A 8 1.01 -9.28 -14.84
N GLU A 9 0.81 -10.38 -14.12
CA GLU A 9 0.35 -10.38 -12.73
C GLU A 9 1.32 -9.63 -11.81
N LEU A 10 2.63 -9.86 -11.97
CA LEU A 10 3.66 -9.16 -11.22
C LEU A 10 3.65 -7.65 -11.49
N VAL A 11 3.49 -7.23 -12.76
CA VAL A 11 3.41 -5.82 -13.15
C VAL A 11 2.16 -5.16 -12.56
N PHE A 12 0.99 -5.82 -12.62
CA PHE A 12 -0.23 -5.29 -12.00
C PHE A 12 -0.13 -5.20 -10.48
N ALA A 13 0.46 -6.20 -9.83
CA ALA A 13 0.69 -6.19 -8.38
C ALA A 13 1.64 -5.06 -7.97
N GLY A 14 2.75 -4.88 -8.71
CA GLY A 14 3.71 -3.80 -8.47
C GLY A 14 3.11 -2.41 -8.71
N ALA A 15 2.34 -2.24 -9.78
CA ALA A 15 1.64 -0.98 -10.07
C ALA A 15 0.58 -0.65 -9.00
N GLY A 16 -0.18 -1.65 -8.55
CA GLY A 16 -1.16 -1.50 -7.46
C GLY A 16 -0.52 -1.10 -6.15
N ALA A 17 0.64 -1.69 -5.80
CA ALA A 17 1.39 -1.33 -4.60
C ALA A 17 1.91 0.12 -4.67
N LEU A 18 2.47 0.54 -5.81
CA LEU A 18 2.95 1.91 -6.01
C LEU A 18 1.81 2.94 -5.90
N LEU A 19 0.64 2.62 -6.46
CA LEU A 19 -0.54 3.49 -6.39
C LEU A 19 -1.06 3.63 -4.95
N PHE A 20 -1.08 2.54 -4.18
CA PHE A 20 -1.40 2.58 -2.74
C PHE A 20 -0.40 3.43 -1.96
N CYS A 21 0.90 3.30 -2.21
CA CYS A 21 1.91 4.17 -1.59
C CYS A 21 1.63 5.66 -1.88
N GLY A 22 1.23 5.99 -3.11
CA GLY A 22 0.84 7.35 -3.49
C GLY A 22 -0.35 7.89 -2.69
N PHE A 23 -1.39 7.06 -2.51
CA PHE A 23 -2.55 7.45 -1.70
C PHE A 23 -2.19 7.69 -0.23
N ILE A 24 -1.35 6.84 0.37
CA ILE A 24 -0.89 7.02 1.75
C ILE A 24 -0.18 8.36 1.93
N VAL A 25 0.71 8.72 1.00
CA VAL A 25 1.43 10.01 1.05
C VAL A 25 0.47 11.18 0.93
N PHE A 26 -0.51 11.09 0.02
CA PHE A 26 -1.52 12.13 -0.17
C PHE A 26 -2.41 12.32 1.07
N ASP A 27 -2.93 11.23 1.62
CA ASP A 27 -3.79 11.25 2.81
C ASP A 27 -3.01 11.78 4.01
N THR A 28 -1.76 11.36 4.19
CA THR A 28 -0.86 11.89 5.22
C THR A 28 -0.67 13.40 5.08
N HIS A 29 -0.42 13.89 3.86
CA HIS A 29 -0.21 15.32 3.61
C HIS A 29 -1.45 16.16 3.96
N LEU A 30 -2.64 15.65 3.62
CA LEU A 30 -3.91 16.30 3.90
C LEU A 30 -4.21 16.30 5.41
N LEU A 31 -3.94 15.19 6.09
CA LEU A 31 -4.05 15.08 7.55
C LEU A 31 -3.10 16.04 8.26
N MET A 32 -1.82 16.11 7.88
CA MET A 32 -0.86 17.00 8.55
C MET A 32 -1.23 18.49 8.49
N HIS A 33 -2.01 18.93 7.49
CA HIS A 33 -2.39 20.33 7.34
C HIS A 33 -3.64 20.75 8.13
N LYS A 34 -4.36 19.82 8.79
CA LYS A 34 -5.74 20.06 9.24
C LYS A 34 -6.06 19.81 10.71
N LEU A 35 -5.13 19.34 11.55
CA LEU A 35 -5.56 18.64 12.78
C LEU A 35 -5.40 19.42 14.08
N SER A 36 -6.46 19.37 14.89
CA SER A 36 -6.43 19.59 16.34
C SER A 36 -5.97 18.32 17.09
N PRO A 37 -5.59 18.40 18.38
CA PRO A 37 -5.06 17.27 19.16
C PRO A 37 -5.93 16.01 19.16
N GLU A 38 -7.26 16.17 19.10
CA GLU A 38 -8.22 15.06 19.12
C GLU A 38 -8.22 14.28 17.79
N GLU A 39 -8.05 15.00 16.69
CA GLU A 39 -8.05 14.43 15.35
C GLU A 39 -6.70 13.77 15.01
N HIS A 40 -5.61 14.18 15.68
CA HIS A 40 -4.27 13.56 15.53
C HIS A 40 -4.22 12.08 15.95
N VAL A 41 -5.04 11.65 16.92
CA VAL A 41 -5.09 10.23 17.31
C VAL A 41 -5.77 9.41 16.22
N LEU A 42 -6.92 9.87 15.71
CA LEU A 42 -7.64 9.20 14.63
C LEU A 42 -6.82 9.16 13.33
N ALA A 43 -6.12 10.26 13.04
CA ALA A 43 -5.13 10.38 11.97
C ALA A 43 -4.09 9.27 12.01
N SER A 44 -3.48 9.09 13.18
CA SER A 44 -2.42 8.11 13.41
C SER A 44 -2.94 6.67 13.27
N ILE A 45 -4.18 6.41 13.68
CA ILE A 45 -4.83 5.10 13.52
C ILE A 45 -5.07 4.77 12.05
N ASN A 46 -5.60 5.71 11.25
CA ASN A 46 -5.82 5.50 9.81
C ASN A 46 -4.51 5.21 9.08
N LEU A 47 -3.48 6.02 9.35
CA LEU A 47 -2.16 5.86 8.76
C LEU A 47 -1.49 4.53 9.14
N TYR A 48 -1.71 4.06 10.37
CA TYR A 48 -1.28 2.73 10.80
C TYR A 48 -1.97 1.61 10.01
N LEU A 49 -3.29 1.70 9.79
CA LEU A 49 -4.04 0.70 9.03
C LEU A 49 -3.57 0.65 7.56
N ASP A 50 -3.28 1.81 6.97
CA ASP A 50 -2.77 1.87 5.61
C ASP A 50 -1.38 1.21 5.47
N ILE A 51 -0.48 1.45 6.43
CA ILE A 51 0.83 0.79 6.48
C ILE A 51 0.69 -0.73 6.62
N VAL A 52 -0.23 -1.20 7.46
CA VAL A 52 -0.50 -2.64 7.61
C VAL A 52 -0.99 -3.25 6.31
N ASN A 53 -1.90 -2.58 5.59
CA ASN A 53 -2.40 -3.04 4.30
C ASN A 53 -1.28 -3.12 3.25
N LEU A 54 -0.43 -2.09 3.18
CA LEU A 54 0.74 -2.09 2.29
C LEU A 54 1.69 -3.26 2.61
N PHE A 55 1.96 -3.51 3.89
CA PHE A 55 2.81 -4.61 4.33
C PHE A 55 2.24 -5.98 3.89
N ILE A 56 0.93 -6.20 4.03
CA ILE A 56 0.26 -7.42 3.58
C ILE A 56 0.37 -7.59 2.05
N TYR A 57 0.19 -6.51 1.28
CA TYR A 57 0.39 -6.56 -0.18
C TYR A 57 1.83 -6.95 -0.56
N ILE A 58 2.83 -6.39 0.12
CA ILE A 58 4.24 -6.75 -0.10
C ILE A 58 4.48 -8.23 0.22
N LEU A 59 3.94 -8.75 1.34
CA LEU A 59 4.06 -10.17 1.68
C LEU A 59 3.43 -11.09 0.63
N ARG A 60 2.30 -10.70 0.04
CA ARG A 60 1.65 -11.47 -1.04
C ARG A 60 2.50 -11.50 -2.32
N ILE A 61 3.15 -10.39 -2.66
CA ILE A 61 4.08 -10.32 -3.78
C ILE A 61 5.28 -11.23 -3.52
N LEU A 62 5.85 -11.19 -2.32
CA LEU A 62 6.99 -12.05 -1.94
C LEU A 62 6.64 -13.55 -1.94
N ASP A 63 5.44 -13.94 -1.48
CA ASP A 63 4.98 -15.33 -1.55
C ASP A 63 4.81 -15.82 -3.00
N SER A 64 4.28 -14.96 -3.87
CA SER A 64 4.16 -15.24 -5.31
C SER A 64 5.53 -15.44 -5.95
N MET A 65 6.52 -14.60 -5.61
CA MET A 65 7.89 -14.71 -6.11
C MET A 65 8.63 -15.95 -5.61
N LYS A 66 8.29 -16.48 -4.43
CA LYS A 66 8.92 -17.68 -3.84
C LYS A 66 8.38 -19.00 -4.42
N LYS A 67 7.20 -18.97 -5.07
CA LYS A 67 6.59 -20.15 -5.70
C LYS A 67 7.20 -20.49 -7.07
N HIS A 68 8.13 -19.66 -7.56
CA HIS A 68 9.06 -19.95 -8.66
C HIS A 68 10.49 -20.12 -8.12
#